data_AF-A0A497PEK2-F1
#
_entry.id   AF-A0A497PEK2-F1
#
_cell.length_a   1.000
_cell.length_b   1.000
_cell.length_c   1.000
_cell.angle_alpha   90.00
_cell.angle_beta   90.00
_cell.angle_gamma   90.00
#
_symmetry.space_group_name_H-M   'P 1'
#
loop_
_entity.id
_entity.type
_entity.pdbx_description
1 polymer ?
#
loop_
_entity_poly.entity_id
_entity_poly.type
_entity_poly.pdbx_seq_one_letter_code
_entity_poly.pdbx_strand_id
1 'polypeptide(L)'
;MARPGLKSTGFRALASASVLVAVDAGIALAALFAGATQNVFFTVADLTVIEFAVMLMVGGCMMARQPLNDEARYDEDGTPVLAWRAALFGRGLLLTGVLTLVLGALFVVFGFIV
;
A
#
# COMPACT_ATOMS: atom_id res chain seq x y z
N MET A 1 -4.46 -27.28 4.30
CA MET A 1 -3.75 -26.04 4.69
C MET A 1 -4.54 -24.84 4.17
N ALA A 2 -4.90 -23.91 5.06
CA ALA A 2 -5.72 -22.76 4.71
C ALA A 2 -4.93 -21.79 3.81
N ARG A 3 -5.42 -21.54 2.59
CA ARG A 3 -4.97 -20.41 1.77
C ARG A 3 -5.01 -19.16 2.66
N PRO A 4 -3.98 -18.30 2.72
CA PRO A 4 -4.13 -17.01 3.38
C PRO A 4 -5.33 -16.33 2.74
N GLY A 5 -6.43 -16.27 3.49
CA GLY A 5 -7.72 -15.91 2.94
C GLY A 5 -7.62 -14.49 2.42
N LEU A 6 -8.13 -14.25 1.21
CA LEU A 6 -8.19 -12.91 0.61
C LEU A 6 -8.69 -11.84 1.61
N LYS A 7 -9.59 -12.25 2.52
CA LYS A 7 -10.11 -11.45 3.64
C LYS A 7 -9.04 -10.97 4.62
N SER A 8 -8.08 -11.81 5.02
CA SER A 8 -7.05 -11.42 6.00
C SER A 8 -5.97 -10.54 5.38
N THR A 9 -5.59 -10.79 4.13
CA THR A 9 -4.63 -9.93 3.40
C THR A 9 -5.24 -8.56 3.10
N GLY A 10 -6.51 -8.53 2.66
CA GLY A 10 -7.22 -7.28 2.40
C GLY A 10 -7.36 -6.40 3.65
N PHE A 11 -7.76 -6.99 4.78
CA PHE A 11 -7.88 -6.24 6.04
C PHE A 11 -6.54 -5.65 6.50
N ARG A 12 -5.45 -6.43 6.42
CA ARG A 12 -4.11 -5.96 6.76
C ARG A 12 -3.65 -4.81 5.87
N ALA A 13 -3.89 -4.92 4.57
CA ALA A 13 -3.53 -3.89 3.60
C ALA A 13 -4.33 -2.59 3.79
N LEU A 14 -5.61 -2.70 4.11
CA LEU A 14 -6.43 -1.54 4.47
C LEU A 14 -5.92 -0.88 5.74
N ALA A 15 -5.61 -1.66 6.78
CA ALA A 15 -5.05 -1.13 8.02
C ALA A 15 -3.73 -0.38 7.78
N SER A 16 -2.81 -0.94 6.97
CA SER A 16 -1.57 -0.23 6.63
C SER A 16 -1.81 1.02 5.79
N ALA A 17 -2.73 0.98 4.82
CA ALA A 17 -3.08 2.15 4.02
C ALA A 17 -3.67 3.28 4.90
N SER A 18 -4.57 2.95 5.83
CA SER A 18 -5.13 3.92 6.77
C SER A 18 -4.06 4.54 7.68
N VAL A 19 -3.08 3.75 8.12
CA VAL A 19 -1.96 4.26 8.93
C VAL A 19 -1.10 5.23 8.12
N LEU A 20 -0.75 4.89 6.88
CA LEU A 20 0.02 5.77 6.00
C LEU A 20 -0.69 7.11 5.78
N VAL A 21 -1.96 7.07 5.39
CA VAL A 21 -2.75 8.30 5.16
C VAL A 21 -2.92 9.11 6.45
N ALA A 22 -3.02 8.48 7.61
CA ALA A 22 -3.06 9.19 8.89
C ALA A 22 -1.73 9.89 9.21
N VAL A 23 -0.59 9.28 8.85
CA VAL A 23 0.73 9.90 8.96
C VAL A 23 0.84 11.09 8.02
N ASP A 24 0.43 10.95 6.76
CA ASP A 24 0.41 12.05 5.79
C ASP A 24 -0.44 13.22 6.26
N ALA A 25 -1.64 12.95 6.81
CA ALA A 25 -2.48 13.97 7.42
C ALA A 25 -1.79 14.67 8.59
N GLY A 26 -1.08 13.93 9.44
CA GLY A 26 -0.28 14.49 10.52
C GLY A 26 0.85 15.39 10.01
N ILE A 27 1.55 14.98 8.95
CA ILE A 27 2.61 15.77 8.31
C ILE A 27 2.03 17.05 7.71
N ALA A 28 0.92 16.96 6.97
CA ALA A 28 0.28 18.11 6.34
C ALA A 28 -0.24 19.12 7.38
N LEU A 29 -0.80 18.63 8.50
CA LEU A 29 -1.21 19.48 9.62
C LEU A 29 -0.02 20.14 10.32
N ALA A 30 1.08 19.41 10.54
CA ALA A 30 2.29 19.97 11.13
C ALA A 30 2.89 21.08 10.23
N ALA A 31 2.89 20.86 8.91
CA ALA A 31 3.33 21.87 7.93
C ALA A 31 2.46 23.13 7.98
N LEU A 32 1.14 23.00 8.14
CA LEU A 32 0.25 24.14 8.32
C LEU A 32 0.62 24.95 9.58
N PHE A 33 0.87 24.29 10.71
CA PHE A 33 1.32 24.97 11.94
C PHE A 33 2.69 25.62 11.81
N ALA A 34 3.54 25.12 10.92
CA ALA A 34 4.83 25.73 10.59
C ALA A 34 4.73 26.92 9.61
N GLY A 35 3.51 27.30 9.20
CA GLY A 35 3.26 28.45 8.33
C GLY A 35 3.22 28.13 6.83
N ALA A 36 3.08 26.86 6.44
CA ALA A 36 2.85 26.51 5.05
C ALA A 36 1.51 27.08 4.57
N THR A 37 1.49 27.63 3.37
CA THR A 37 0.29 28.23 2.74
C THR A 37 -0.45 27.25 1.82
N GLN A 38 0.07 26.04 1.66
CA GLN A 38 -0.55 25.01 0.83
C GLN A 38 -1.79 24.42 1.50
N ASN A 39 -2.77 24.03 0.70
CA ASN A 39 -3.96 23.36 1.18
C ASN A 39 -3.59 21.97 1.73
N VAL A 40 -3.90 21.74 3.01
CA VAL A 40 -3.62 20.48 3.74
C VAL A 40 -4.13 19.26 2.97
N PHE A 41 -5.31 19.35 2.35
CA PHE A 41 -5.90 18.23 1.60
C PHE A 41 -5.08 17.85 0.37
N PHE A 42 -4.58 18.84 -0.39
CA PHE A 42 -3.72 18.56 -1.55
C PHE A 42 -2.35 18.08 -1.13
N THR A 43 -1.79 18.57 -0.01
CA THR A 43 -0.54 18.04 0.53
C THR A 43 -0.65 16.55 0.88
N VAL A 44 -1.74 16.13 1.55
CA VAL A 44 -1.97 14.70 1.82
C VAL A 44 -2.09 13.90 0.51
N ALA A 45 -2.87 14.40 -0.46
CA ALA A 45 -3.02 13.74 -1.74
C ALA A 45 -1.67 13.55 -2.47
N ASP A 46 -0.83 14.57 -2.50
CA ASP A 46 0.48 14.51 -3.16
C ASP A 46 1.39 13.45 -2.53
N LEU A 47 1.43 13.38 -1.19
CA LEU A 47 2.20 12.37 -0.47
C LEU A 47 1.71 10.96 -0.80
N THR A 48 0.39 10.71 -0.77
CA THR A 48 -0.17 9.39 -1.09
C THR A 48 0.14 8.93 -2.50
N VAL A 49 0.27 9.85 -3.48
CA VAL A 49 0.67 9.51 -4.86
C VAL A 49 2.12 9.04 -4.91
N ILE A 50 3.03 9.70 -4.18
CA ILE A 50 4.43 9.30 -4.09
C ILE A 50 4.53 7.91 -3.43
N GLU A 51 3.84 7.72 -2.31
CA GLU A 51 3.81 6.44 -1.60
C GLU A 51 3.26 5.31 -2.49
N PHE A 52 2.18 5.57 -3.22
CA PHE A 52 1.64 4.64 -4.20
C PHE A 52 2.67 4.27 -5.26
N ALA A 53 3.39 5.25 -5.83
CA ALA A 53 4.40 4.98 -6.83
C ALA A 53 5.54 4.08 -6.30
N VAL A 54 6.01 4.36 -5.08
CA VAL A 54 7.02 3.53 -4.38
C VAL A 54 6.48 2.11 -4.16
N MET A 55 5.26 1.98 -3.66
CA MET A 55 4.65 0.68 -3.44
C MET A 55 4.42 -0.09 -4.73
N LEU A 56 4.07 0.58 -5.82
CA LEU A 56 3.91 -0.03 -7.13
C LEU A 56 5.23 -0.57 -7.66
N MET A 57 6.30 0.21 -7.57
CA MET A 57 7.64 -0.21 -8.00
C MET A 57 8.15 -1.38 -7.17
N VAL A 58 8.16 -1.26 -5.84
CA VAL A 58 8.69 -2.31 -4.95
C VAL A 58 7.80 -3.55 -4.98
N GLY A 59 6.49 -3.36 -4.85
CA GLY A 59 5.51 -4.44 -4.85
C GLY A 59 5.50 -5.21 -6.17
N GLY A 60 5.60 -4.51 -7.30
CA GLY A 60 5.70 -5.10 -8.64
C GLY A 60 6.97 -5.94 -8.80
N CYS A 61 8.13 -5.40 -8.43
CA CYS A 61 9.41 -6.12 -8.46
C CYS A 61 9.40 -7.39 -7.58
N MET A 62 8.74 -7.35 -6.43
CA MET A 62 8.62 -8.51 -5.55
C MET A 62 7.61 -9.54 -6.09
N MET A 63 6.47 -9.08 -6.61
CA MET A 63 5.44 -9.95 -7.19
C MET A 63 5.92 -10.64 -8.47
N ALA A 64 6.81 -10.00 -9.24
CA ALA A 64 7.45 -10.60 -10.42
C ALA A 64 8.31 -11.84 -10.09
N ARG A 65 8.66 -12.07 -8.82
CA ARG A 65 9.39 -13.26 -8.36
C ARG A 65 8.50 -14.50 -8.18
N GLN A 66 7.21 -14.40 -8.50
CA GLN A 66 6.29 -15.53 -8.44
C GLN A 66 6.81 -16.69 -9.30
N PRO A 67 6.95 -17.92 -8.74
CA PRO A 67 7.30 -19.10 -9.52
C PRO A 67 6.26 -19.35 -10.62
N LEU A 68 6.73 -19.66 -11.83
CA LEU A 68 5.89 -19.86 -13.01
C LEU A 68 4.96 -21.08 -12.86
N ASN A 69 5.49 -22.16 -12.29
CA ASN A 69 4.74 -23.38 -12.01
C ASN A 69 4.22 -23.36 -10.57
N ASP A 70 2.95 -23.72 -10.39
CA ASP A 70 2.30 -23.75 -9.08
C ASP A 70 2.92 -24.78 -8.13
N GLU A 71 3.43 -25.88 -8.68
CA GLU A 71 4.17 -26.92 -7.95
C GLU A 71 5.46 -26.39 -7.33
N ALA A 72 6.12 -25.40 -7.97
CA ALA A 72 7.35 -24.80 -7.49
C ALA A 72 7.13 -23.73 -6.39
N ARG A 73 5.89 -23.51 -5.95
CA ARG A 73 5.57 -22.51 -4.91
C ARG A 73 5.81 -23.01 -3.49
N TYR A 74 5.83 -24.32 -3.30
CA TYR A 74 6.01 -24.96 -2.01
C TYR A 74 7.14 -25.99 -2.10
N ASP A 75 7.92 -26.13 -1.03
CA ASP A 75 8.91 -27.19 -0.89
C ASP A 75 8.24 -28.54 -0.59
N GLU A 76 9.06 -29.59 -0.48
CA GLU A 76 8.61 -30.95 -0.15
C GLU A 76 7.90 -31.03 1.22
N ASP A 77 8.22 -30.11 2.13
CA ASP A 77 7.61 -29.98 3.46
C ASP A 77 6.29 -29.16 3.43
N GLY A 78 5.88 -28.67 2.26
CA GLY A 78 4.69 -27.84 2.07
C GLY A 78 4.86 -26.39 2.54
N THR A 79 6.08 -25.95 2.84
CA THR A 79 6.36 -24.56 3.19
C THR A 79 6.58 -23.71 1.94
N PRO A 80 6.10 -22.45 1.92
CA PRO A 80 6.26 -21.62 0.74
C PRO A 80 7.73 -21.27 0.53
N VAL A 81 8.24 -21.46 -0.69
CA VAL A 81 9.62 -21.12 -1.05
C VAL A 81 9.85 -19.60 -0.95
N LEU A 82 11.11 -19.18 -0.78
CA LEU A 82 11.46 -17.77 -0.56
C LEU A 82 10.90 -16.85 -1.67
N ALA A 83 10.99 -17.28 -2.93
CA ALA A 83 10.46 -16.55 -4.07
C ALA A 83 8.94 -16.32 -3.97
N TRP A 84 8.19 -17.35 -3.55
CA TRP A 84 6.76 -17.26 -3.35
C TRP A 84 6.38 -16.39 -2.14
N ARG A 85 7.15 -16.46 -1.04
CA ARG A 85 6.97 -15.55 0.11
C ARG A 85 7.16 -14.08 -0.29
N ALA A 86 8.21 -13.78 -1.07
CA ALA A 86 8.45 -12.45 -1.59
C ALA A 86 7.30 -11.97 -2.49
N ALA A 87 6.79 -12.84 -3.36
CA ALA A 87 5.65 -12.49 -4.23
C ALA A 87 4.36 -12.22 -3.44
N LEU A 88 4.08 -13.01 -2.39
CA LEU A 88 2.93 -12.78 -1.50
C LEU A 88 3.05 -11.46 -0.74
N PHE A 89 4.26 -11.10 -0.30
CA PHE A 89 4.51 -9.80 0.32
C PHE A 89 4.31 -8.67 -0.70
N GLY A 90 4.88 -8.79 -1.90
CA GLY A 90 4.71 -7.83 -2.99
C GLY A 90 3.23 -7.60 -3.34
N ARG A 91 2.43 -8.66 -3.40
CA ARG A 91 0.97 -8.58 -3.58
C ARG A 91 0.29 -7.77 -2.47
N GLY A 92 0.66 -7.99 -1.21
CA GLY A 92 0.13 -7.22 -0.08
C GLY A 92 0.48 -5.74 -0.17
N LEU A 93 1.70 -5.44 -0.61
CA LEU A 93 2.21 -4.09 -0.79
C LEU A 93 1.49 -3.36 -1.94
N LEU A 94 1.25 -4.05 -3.06
CA LEU A 94 0.46 -3.52 -4.18
C LEU A 94 -0.98 -3.22 -3.75
N LEU A 95 -1.61 -4.12 -3.00
CA LEU A 95 -2.98 -3.92 -2.52
C LEU A 95 -3.05 -2.76 -1.52
N THR A 96 -2.03 -2.60 -0.67
CA THR A 96 -1.88 -1.44 0.22
C THR A 96 -1.75 -0.17 -0.60
N GLY A 97 -0.87 -0.13 -1.61
CA GLY A 97 -0.68 1.04 -2.46
C GLY A 97 -1.95 1.47 -3.16
N VAL A 98 -2.72 0.54 -3.74
CA VAL A 98 -4.01 0.86 -4.37
C VAL A 98 -4.99 1.45 -3.36
N LEU A 99 -5.06 0.91 -2.14
CA LEU A 99 -5.94 1.44 -1.10
C LEU A 99 -5.48 2.82 -0.61
N THR A 100 -4.18 3.04 -0.45
CA THR A 100 -3.59 4.35 -0.12
C THR A 100 -3.96 5.37 -1.20
N LEU A 101 -3.86 5.00 -2.49
CA LEU A 101 -4.26 5.88 -3.59
C LEU A 101 -5.76 6.19 -3.58
N VAL A 102 -6.61 5.20 -3.32
CA VAL A 102 -8.07 5.39 -3.22
C VAL A 102 -8.41 6.32 -2.05
N LEU A 103 -7.77 6.15 -0.89
CA LEU A 103 -7.97 7.04 0.25
C LEU A 103 -7.45 8.46 -0.05
N GLY A 104 -6.27 8.59 -0.67
CA GLY A 104 -5.72 9.87 -1.10
C GLY A 104 -6.60 10.60 -2.12
N ALA A 105 -7.26 9.88 -3.02
CA ALA A 105 -8.22 10.45 -3.95
C ALA A 105 -9.42 11.12 -3.24
N LEU A 106 -9.82 10.63 -2.05
CA LEU A 106 -10.84 11.30 -1.24
C LEU A 106 -10.35 12.68 -0.77
N PHE A 107 -9.07 12.81 -0.40
CA PHE A 107 -8.50 14.10 -0.01
C PHE A 107 -8.47 15.09 -1.18
N VAL A 108 -8.22 14.64 -2.42
CA VAL A 108 -8.36 15.48 -3.61
C VAL A 108 -9.78 16.02 -3.73
N VAL A 109 -10.79 15.15 -3.58
CA VAL A 109 -12.20 15.55 -3.65
C VAL A 109 -12.54 16.57 -2.56
N PHE A 110 -12.15 16.32 -1.31
CA PHE A 110 -12.37 17.27 -0.22
C PHE A 110 -11.62 18.59 -0.42
N GLY A 111 -10.42 18.55 -0.98
CA GLY A 111 -9.63 19.74 -1.31
C GLY A 111 -10.26 20.64 -2.38
N PHE A 112 -11.17 20.12 -3.22
CA PHE A 112 -11.98 20.93 -4.14
C PHE A 112 -13.28 21.47 -3.53
N ILE A 113 -13.76 20.86 -2.45
CA ILE A 113 -15.02 21.25 -1.79
C ILE A 113 -14.77 22.38 -0.78
N VAL A 114 -13.60 22.37 -0.13
CA VAL A 114 -13.17 23.34 0.89
C VAL A 114 -12.32 24.44 0.26
#